data_AF-A0AAU8GY77-F1
#
_entry.id   AF-A0AAU8GY77-F1
#
_cell.length_a   1.000
_cell.length_b   1.000
_cell.length_c   1.000
_cell.angle_alpha   90.00
_cell.angle_beta   90.00
_cell.angle_gamma   90.00
#
_symmetry.space_group_name_H-M   'P 1'
#
loop_
_entity.id
_entity.type
_entity.pdbx_description
1 polymer ?
#
loop_
_entity_poly.entity_id
_entity_poly.type
_entity_poly.pdbx_seq_one_letter_code
_entity_poly.pdbx_strand_id
1 'polypeptide(L)'
;MIRCREINISKMTTILSQIHEALEEMDILKRINKDDFIKDKRNYIMAEHYLRRAVEGILTIGSHLLSRLGAKTKDYQEIILSLGRYGLIPEDFAEKNKNLAGYRNRLVHIYWEVTPEELYTVINQHFEDISNFYNYYKAILKNPEKYGFNK
;
A
#
# COMPACT_ATOMS: atom_id res chain seq x y z
N MET A 1 26.56 3.73 18.70
CA MET A 1 25.15 3.31 18.64
C MET A 1 24.45 4.21 17.63
N ILE A 2 24.02 3.69 16.47
CA ILE A 2 23.36 4.52 15.44
C ILE A 2 22.01 4.95 16.01
N ARG A 3 21.81 6.24 16.25
CA ARG A 3 20.50 6.78 16.65
C ARG A 3 19.53 6.59 15.50
N CYS A 4 18.62 5.63 15.65
CA CYS A 4 17.44 5.49 14.80
C CYS A 4 16.64 6.80 14.89
N ARG A 5 16.32 7.41 13.74
CA ARG A 5 15.53 8.66 13.71
C ARG A 5 14.10 8.37 14.19
N GLU A 6 13.43 9.34 14.81
CA GLU A 6 12.04 9.21 15.26
C GLU A 6 11.06 9.13 14.08
N ILE A 7 9.93 8.44 14.25
CA ILE A 7 8.88 8.40 13.23
C ILE A 7 8.18 9.77 13.17
N ASN A 8 8.03 10.35 11.98
CA ASN A 8 7.10 11.46 11.77
C ASN A 8 5.65 10.98 11.82
N ILE A 9 5.09 10.83 13.04
CA ILE A 9 3.75 10.28 13.28
C ILE A 9 2.69 11.09 12.55
N SER A 10 2.75 12.43 12.61
CA SER A 10 1.77 13.31 11.95
C SER A 10 1.67 13.02 10.45
N LYS A 11 2.81 13.02 9.74
CA LYS A 11 2.83 12.72 8.30
C LYS A 11 2.38 11.28 8.00
N MET A 12 2.81 10.30 8.80
CA MET A 12 2.44 8.90 8.55
C MET A 12 0.94 8.65 8.77
N THR A 13 0.34 9.29 9.78
CA THR A 13 -1.10 9.23 10.02
C THR A 13 -1.89 9.88 8.89
N THR A 14 -1.42 11.01 8.34
CA THR A 14 -2.04 11.64 7.17
C THR A 14 -2.04 10.70 5.96
N ILE A 15 -0.89 10.06 5.67
CA ILE A 15 -0.81 9.10 4.55
C ILE A 15 -1.68 7.88 4.83
N LEU A 16 -1.71 7.37 6.06
CA LEU A 16 -2.55 6.24 6.43
C LEU A 16 -4.04 6.55 6.24
N SER A 17 -4.47 7.77 6.53
CA SER A 17 -5.83 8.24 6.25
C SER A 17 -6.15 8.23 4.75
N GLN A 18 -5.19 8.63 3.91
CA GLN A 18 -5.36 8.57 2.45
C GLN A 18 -5.45 7.13 1.91
N ILE A 19 -4.75 6.18 2.51
CA ILE A 19 -4.91 4.74 2.20
C ILE A 19 -6.31 4.27 2.62
N HIS A 20 -6.79 4.71 3.78
CA HIS A 20 -8.12 4.36 4.26
C HIS A 20 -9.22 4.85 3.32
N GLU A 21 -9.18 6.12 2.94
CA GLU A 21 -10.11 6.73 1.97
C GLU A 21 -10.08 5.97 0.64
N ALA A 22 -8.88 5.62 0.15
CA ALA A 22 -8.76 4.81 -1.06
C ALA A 22 -9.39 3.41 -0.92
N LEU A 23 -9.28 2.77 0.25
CA LEU A 23 -9.93 1.49 0.52
C LEU A 23 -11.45 1.62 0.54
N GLU A 24 -12.00 2.67 1.16
CA GLU A 24 -13.45 2.90 1.18
C GLU A 24 -14.02 3.06 -0.24
N GLU A 25 -13.35 3.86 -1.07
CA GLU A 25 -13.75 4.08 -2.46
C GLU A 25 -13.58 2.82 -3.32
N MET A 26 -12.49 2.06 -3.14
CA MET A 26 -12.31 0.78 -3.82
C MET A 26 -13.34 -0.27 -3.38
N ASP A 27 -13.83 -0.26 -2.14
CA ASP A 27 -14.88 -1.18 -1.69
C ASP A 27 -16.22 -0.90 -2.40
N ILE A 28 -16.55 0.37 -2.60
CA ILE A 28 -17.72 0.79 -3.38
C ILE A 28 -17.59 0.28 -4.82
N LEU A 29 -16.45 0.55 -5.47
CA LEU A 29 -16.19 0.16 -6.86
C LEU A 29 -16.19 -1.36 -7.05
N LYS A 30 -15.66 -2.11 -6.07
CA LYS A 30 -15.62 -3.58 -6.07
C LYS A 30 -17.03 -4.20 -6.08
N ARG A 31 -18.00 -3.54 -5.46
CA ARG A 31 -19.40 -4.00 -5.36
C ARG A 31 -20.20 -3.77 -6.64
N ILE A 32 -19.70 -2.94 -7.56
CA ILE A 32 -20.28 -2.78 -8.89
C ILE A 32 -20.06 -4.08 -9.65
N ASN A 33 -21.07 -4.55 -10.38
CA ASN A 33 -20.87 -5.71 -11.25
C ASN A 33 -19.91 -5.34 -12.40
N LYS A 34 -19.23 -6.34 -12.94
CA LYS A 34 -18.15 -6.13 -13.91
C LYS A 34 -18.61 -5.35 -15.15
N ASP A 35 -19.79 -5.64 -15.70
CA ASP A 35 -20.27 -5.00 -16.92
C ASP A 35 -20.58 -3.51 -16.71
N ASP A 36 -21.23 -3.16 -15.60
CA ASP A 36 -21.49 -1.77 -15.23
C ASP A 36 -20.19 -1.02 -14.89
N PHE A 37 -19.21 -1.69 -14.29
CA PHE A 37 -17.89 -1.11 -14.03
C PHE A 37 -17.19 -0.72 -15.35
N ILE A 38 -17.19 -1.63 -16.34
CA ILE A 38 -16.52 -1.42 -17.63
C ILE A 38 -17.25 -0.34 -18.45
N LYS A 39 -18.58 -0.31 -18.37
CA LYS A 39 -19.42 0.60 -19.16
C LYS A 39 -19.26 2.07 -18.77
N ASP A 40 -19.05 2.36 -17.48
CA ASP A 40 -18.81 3.72 -17.01
C ASP A 40 -17.32 4.00 -16.82
N LYS A 41 -16.75 4.83 -17.72
CA LYS A 41 -15.35 5.27 -17.67
C LYS A 41 -14.97 5.92 -16.32
N ARG A 42 -15.92 6.50 -15.58
CA ARG A 42 -15.64 7.08 -14.26
C ARG A 42 -15.18 6.04 -13.26
N ASN A 43 -15.77 4.83 -13.30
CA ASN A 43 -15.40 3.73 -12.42
C ASN A 43 -13.94 3.33 -12.64
N TYR A 44 -13.53 3.20 -13.91
CA TYR A 44 -12.13 2.95 -14.28
C TYR A 44 -11.18 4.05 -13.78
N ILE A 45 -11.49 5.33 -14.02
CA ILE A 45 -10.63 6.45 -13.60
C ILE A 45 -10.49 6.50 -12.07
N MET A 46 -11.59 6.33 -11.34
CA MET A 46 -11.59 6.32 -9.87
C MET A 46 -10.79 5.12 -9.34
N ALA A 47 -11.05 3.94 -9.87
CA ALA A 47 -10.31 2.72 -9.53
C ALA A 47 -8.79 2.90 -9.72
N GLU A 48 -8.37 3.48 -10.84
CA GLU A 48 -6.96 3.66 -11.18
C GLU A 48 -6.31 4.63 -10.19
N HIS A 49 -7.01 5.73 -9.91
CA HIS A 49 -6.58 6.75 -8.95
C HIS A 49 -6.41 6.17 -7.54
N TYR A 50 -7.45 5.51 -7.00
CA TYR A 50 -7.45 5.04 -5.62
C TYR A 50 -6.48 3.87 -5.42
N LEU A 51 -6.39 2.94 -6.37
CA LEU A 51 -5.42 1.84 -6.30
C LEU A 51 -3.99 2.39 -6.29
N ARG A 52 -3.67 3.32 -7.21
CA ARG A 52 -2.35 3.96 -7.25
C ARG A 52 -2.04 4.69 -5.95
N ARG A 53 -3.00 5.45 -5.41
CA ARG A 53 -2.83 6.22 -4.17
C ARG A 53 -2.60 5.29 -2.97
N ALA A 54 -3.33 4.19 -2.87
CA ALA A 54 -3.16 3.20 -1.82
C ALA A 54 -1.76 2.56 -1.87
N VAL A 55 -1.32 2.08 -3.04
CA VAL A 55 0.00 1.43 -3.18
C VAL A 55 1.14 2.42 -2.92
N GLU A 56 1.06 3.65 -3.45
CA GLU A 56 2.06 4.70 -3.17
C GLU A 56 2.14 5.03 -1.67
N GLY A 57 0.97 5.13 -1.01
CA GLY A 57 0.90 5.31 0.44
C GLY A 57 1.57 4.17 1.20
N ILE A 58 1.32 2.92 0.77
CA ILE A 58 1.91 1.74 1.40
C ILE A 58 3.43 1.77 1.31
N LEU A 59 3.97 2.05 0.13
CA LEU A 59 5.41 2.11 -0.10
C LEU A 59 6.05 3.29 0.65
N THR A 60 5.36 4.44 0.71
CA THR A 60 5.84 5.62 1.42
C THR A 60 5.95 5.40 2.92
N ILE A 61 4.90 4.84 3.55
CA ILE A 61 4.93 4.50 4.98
C ILE A 61 5.99 3.44 5.24
N GLY A 62 6.02 2.38 4.42
CA GLY A 62 6.96 1.28 4.60
C GLY A 62 8.42 1.74 4.52
N SER A 63 8.76 2.53 3.50
CA SER A 63 10.09 3.14 3.35
C SER A 63 10.46 4.01 4.55
N HIS A 64 9.51 4.84 5.02
CA HIS A 64 9.74 5.70 6.18
C HIS A 64 10.04 4.89 7.43
N LEU A 65 9.25 3.85 7.74
CA LEU A 65 9.48 2.97 8.90
C LEU A 65 10.85 2.28 8.80
N LEU A 66 11.15 1.66 7.66
CA LEU A 66 12.41 0.97 7.42
C LEU A 66 13.64 1.89 7.56
N SER A 67 13.54 3.13 7.08
CA SER A 67 14.60 4.12 7.26
C SER A 67 14.91 4.41 8.73
N ARG A 68 13.92 4.27 9.62
CA ARG A 68 14.12 4.44 11.07
C ARG A 68 14.86 3.27 11.68
N LEU A 69 14.68 2.06 11.15
CA LEU A 69 15.38 0.85 11.60
C LEU A 69 16.77 0.67 10.94
N GLY A 70 17.25 1.70 10.21
CA GLY A 70 18.54 1.66 9.52
C GLY A 70 18.57 0.78 8.27
N ALA A 71 17.41 0.30 7.81
CA ALA A 71 17.31 -0.48 6.58
C ALA A 71 17.56 0.42 5.36
N LYS A 72 18.22 -0.15 4.35
CA LYS A 72 18.36 0.46 3.03
C LYS A 72 17.64 -0.42 2.02
N THR A 73 16.73 0.16 1.26
CA THR A 73 15.99 -0.52 0.20
C THR A 73 16.39 0.08 -1.14
N LYS A 74 16.59 -0.77 -2.15
CA LYS A 74 17.04 -0.41 -3.50
C LYS A 74 15.87 -0.09 -4.41
N ASP A 75 14.75 -0.77 -4.21
CA ASP A 75 13.53 -0.61 -5.00
C ASP A 75 12.28 -0.83 -4.15
N TYR A 76 11.11 -0.72 -4.80
CA TYR A 76 9.82 -0.87 -4.14
C TYR A 76 9.50 -2.30 -3.71
N GLN A 77 10.01 -3.32 -4.39
CA GLN A 77 9.84 -4.71 -3.99
C GLN A 77 10.62 -4.99 -2.70
N GLU A 78 11.84 -4.46 -2.60
CA GLU A 78 12.68 -4.61 -1.42
C GLU A 78 12.10 -3.89 -0.20
N ILE A 79 11.30 -2.83 -0.38
CA ILE A 79 10.51 -2.24 0.72
C ILE A 79 9.60 -3.30 1.33
N ILE A 80 8.75 -3.93 0.52
CA ILE A 80 7.76 -4.90 1.03
C ILE A 80 8.46 -6.08 1.71
N LEU A 81 9.48 -6.65 1.07
CA LEU A 81 10.24 -7.76 1.65
C LEU A 81 10.97 -7.37 2.95
N SER A 82 11.51 -6.15 3.02
CA SER A 82 12.17 -5.67 4.24
C SER A 82 11.20 -5.48 5.39
N LEU A 83 9.94 -5.08 5.14
CA LEU A 83 8.94 -4.99 6.20
C LEU A 83 8.74 -6.35 6.89
N GLY A 84 8.74 -7.44 6.12
CA GLY A 84 8.70 -8.80 6.64
C GLY A 84 9.94 -9.14 7.48
N ARG A 85 11.14 -8.93 6.91
CA ARG A 85 12.43 -9.20 7.59
C ARG A 85 12.62 -8.44 8.90
N TYR A 86 12.07 -7.24 9.00
CA TYR A 86 12.12 -6.41 10.21
C TYR A 86 10.95 -6.66 11.17
N GLY A 87 10.08 -7.64 10.87
CA GLY A 87 8.96 -8.03 11.74
C GLY A 87 7.84 -6.99 11.83
N LEU A 88 7.74 -6.08 10.85
CA LEU A 88 6.69 -5.05 10.80
C LEU A 88 5.39 -5.61 10.21
N ILE A 89 5.50 -6.60 9.34
CA ILE A 89 4.39 -7.40 8.78
C ILE A 89 4.81 -8.88 8.77
N PRO A 90 3.88 -9.84 8.65
CA PRO A 90 4.24 -11.24 8.48
C PRO A 90 5.11 -11.48 7.25
N GLU A 91 6.11 -12.35 7.36
CA GLU A 91 7.10 -12.59 6.30
C GLU A 91 6.49 -13.29 5.07
N ASP A 92 5.57 -14.23 5.29
CA ASP A 92 4.78 -14.89 4.25
C ASP A 92 3.88 -13.89 3.49
N PHE A 93 3.27 -12.96 4.22
CA PHE A 93 2.48 -11.87 3.65
C PHE A 93 3.36 -10.93 2.80
N ALA A 94 4.56 -10.59 3.27
CA ALA A 94 5.51 -9.79 2.52
C ALA A 94 5.94 -10.49 1.21
N GLU A 95 6.25 -11.78 1.28
CA GLU A 95 6.66 -12.57 0.12
C GLU A 95 5.54 -12.67 -0.93
N LYS A 96 4.30 -12.95 -0.49
CA LYS A 96 3.10 -12.96 -1.35
C LYS A 96 2.92 -11.62 -2.07
N ASN A 97 3.14 -10.51 -1.37
CA ASN A 97 2.80 -9.16 -1.83
C ASN A 97 3.97 -8.38 -2.43
N LYS A 98 5.17 -8.98 -2.57
CA LYS A 98 6.36 -8.29 -3.09
C LYS A 98 6.13 -7.64 -4.47
N ASN A 99 5.25 -8.21 -5.29
CA ASN A 99 4.91 -7.72 -6.62
C ASN A 99 3.83 -6.62 -6.64
N LEU A 100 3.16 -6.33 -5.51
CA LEU A 100 2.19 -5.23 -5.42
C LEU A 100 2.86 -3.89 -5.77
N ALA A 101 4.13 -3.74 -5.39
CA ALA A 101 5.02 -2.66 -5.80
C ALA A 101 5.17 -2.50 -7.33
N GLY A 102 5.19 -3.62 -8.06
CA GLY A 102 5.28 -3.63 -9.52
C GLY A 102 4.02 -3.09 -10.19
N TYR A 103 2.84 -3.32 -9.58
CA TYR A 103 1.59 -2.80 -10.12
C TYR A 103 1.52 -1.27 -10.09
N ARG A 104 2.12 -0.63 -9.08
CA ARG A 104 2.30 0.83 -9.07
C ARG A 104 3.10 1.31 -10.29
N ASN A 105 4.15 0.59 -10.69
CA ASN A 105 4.93 0.97 -11.87
C ASN A 105 4.12 0.83 -13.15
N ARG A 106 3.28 -0.20 -13.27
CA ARG A 106 2.37 -0.38 -14.39
C ARG A 106 1.35 0.77 -14.49
N LEU A 107 0.75 1.16 -13.36
CA LEU A 107 -0.20 2.28 -13.27
C LEU A 107 0.41 3.67 -13.57
N VAL A 108 1.73 3.80 -13.64
CA VAL A 108 2.41 5.09 -13.89
C VAL A 108 3.13 5.10 -15.24
N HIS A 109 3.85 4.03 -15.56
CA HIS A 109 4.75 3.98 -16.70
C HIS A 109 4.21 3.19 -17.89
N ILE A 110 3.15 2.40 -17.71
CA ILE A 110 2.54 1.55 -18.76
C ILE A 110 1.01 1.65 -18.67
N TYR A 111 0.50 2.79 -18.19
CA TYR A 111 -0.92 2.98 -17.89
C TYR A 111 -1.81 2.82 -19.12
N TRP A 112 -1.29 3.09 -20.33
CA TRP A 112 -2.03 2.94 -21.58
C TRP A 112 -2.38 1.48 -21.92
N GLU A 113 -1.78 0.51 -21.24
CA GLU A 113 -2.11 -0.93 -21.39
C GLU A 113 -3.08 -1.43 -20.32
N VAL A 114 -3.39 -0.63 -19.30
CA VAL A 114 -4.26 -1.04 -18.19
C VAL A 114 -5.71 -0.90 -18.63
N THR A 115 -6.38 -2.03 -18.81
CA THR A 115 -7.79 -2.07 -19.25
C THR A 115 -8.76 -1.96 -18.05
N PRO A 116 -10.01 -1.52 -18.28
CA PRO A 116 -11.06 -1.59 -17.25
C PRO A 116 -11.27 -2.99 -16.67
N GLU A 117 -11.18 -4.03 -17.51
CA GLU A 117 -11.29 -5.43 -17.12
C GLU A 117 -10.15 -5.87 -16.19
N GLU A 118 -8.92 -5.50 -16.55
CA GLU A 118 -7.73 -5.76 -15.73
C GLU A 118 -7.87 -5.07 -14.38
N LEU A 119 -8.24 -3.79 -14.39
CA LEU A 119 -8.31 -2.98 -13.18
C LEU A 119 -9.41 -3.46 -12.21
N TYR A 120 -10.58 -3.84 -12.74
CA TYR A 120 -11.64 -4.46 -11.93
C TYR A 120 -11.13 -5.73 -11.25
N THR A 121 -10.41 -6.57 -12.00
CA THR A 121 -9.85 -7.83 -11.50
C THR A 121 -8.81 -7.56 -10.40
N VAL A 122 -7.90 -6.63 -10.64
CA VAL A 122 -6.80 -6.30 -9.73
C VAL A 122 -7.32 -5.70 -8.43
N ILE A 123 -8.28 -4.77 -8.48
CA ILE A 123 -8.90 -4.24 -7.26
C ILE A 123 -9.53 -5.37 -6.46
N ASN A 124 -10.30 -6.25 -7.10
CA ASN A 124 -10.94 -7.37 -6.43
C ASN A 124 -9.93 -8.32 -5.74
N GLN A 125 -8.81 -8.60 -6.42
CA GLN A 125 -7.76 -9.51 -5.95
C GLN A 125 -6.91 -8.91 -4.82
N HIS A 126 -6.52 -7.65 -4.93
CA HIS A 126 -5.57 -7.02 -4.01
C HIS A 126 -6.22 -6.20 -2.89
N PHE A 127 -7.53 -5.99 -2.92
CA PHE A 127 -8.25 -5.22 -1.89
C PHE A 127 -7.90 -5.69 -0.47
N GLU A 128 -7.95 -6.99 -0.24
CA GLU A 128 -7.70 -7.57 1.08
C GLU A 128 -6.24 -7.41 1.51
N ASP A 129 -5.29 -7.55 0.58
CA ASP A 129 -3.88 -7.33 0.87
C ASP A 129 -3.61 -5.86 1.23
N ILE A 130 -4.19 -4.90 0.51
CA ILE A 130 -4.08 -3.46 0.81
C ILE A 130 -4.71 -3.15 2.18
N SER A 131 -5.87 -3.73 2.48
CA SER A 131 -6.54 -3.62 3.78
C SER A 131 -5.64 -4.14 4.92
N ASN A 132 -4.96 -5.28 4.71
CA ASN A 132 -4.02 -5.83 5.68
C ASN A 132 -2.81 -4.91 5.90
N PHE A 133 -2.22 -4.32 4.85
CA PHE A 133 -1.17 -3.30 5.01
C PHE A 133 -1.65 -2.10 5.85
N TYR A 134 -2.86 -1.58 5.58
CA TYR A 134 -3.46 -0.52 6.37
C TYR A 134 -3.55 -0.91 7.86
N ASN A 135 -4.03 -2.12 8.16
CA ASN A 135 -4.18 -2.60 9.53
C ASN A 135 -2.82 -2.75 10.25
N TYR A 136 -1.81 -3.29 9.58
CA TYR A 136 -0.47 -3.39 10.15
C TYR A 136 0.12 -2.00 10.46
N TYR A 137 0.05 -1.07 9.51
CA TYR A 137 0.55 0.29 9.74
C TYR A 137 -0.23 1.03 10.81
N LYS A 138 -1.55 0.86 10.88
CA LYS A 138 -2.39 1.40 11.95
C LYS A 138 -1.92 0.87 13.32
N ALA A 139 -1.66 -0.42 13.43
CA ALA A 139 -1.17 -1.04 14.67
C ALA A 139 0.21 -0.52 15.07
N ILE A 140 1.12 -0.36 14.10
CA ILE A 140 2.47 0.20 14.31
C ILE A 140 2.39 1.65 14.77
N LEU A 141 1.66 2.52 14.06
CA LEU A 141 1.56 3.94 14.41
C LEU A 141 0.85 4.17 15.75
N LYS A 142 -0.05 3.26 16.15
CA LYS A 142 -0.70 3.31 17.47
C LYS A 142 0.24 2.93 18.61
N ASN A 143 1.14 1.96 18.41
CA ASN A 143 2.05 1.45 19.45
C ASN A 143 3.47 1.25 18.89
N PRO A 144 4.17 2.32 18.48
CA PRO A 144 5.46 2.23 17.78
C PRO A 144 6.54 1.50 18.60
N GLU A 145 6.52 1.65 19.93
CA GLU A 145 7.43 0.98 20.85
C GLU A 145 7.39 -0.56 20.77
N LYS A 146 6.23 -1.16 20.46
CA LYS A 146 6.11 -2.62 20.30
C LYS A 146 6.94 -3.15 19.12
N TYR A 147 7.22 -2.28 18.16
CA TYR A 147 7.94 -2.61 16.92
C TYR A 147 9.36 -2.04 16.91
N GLY A 148 9.89 -1.63 18.08
CA GLY A 148 11.27 -1.18 18.21
C GLY A 148 11.52 0.27 17.78
N PHE A 149 10.47 1.09 17.68
CA PHE A 149 10.62 2.52 17.38
C PHE A 149 10.59 3.36 18.65
N ASN A 150 11.44 4.40 18.68
CA ASN A 150 11.40 5.43 19.72
C ASN A 150 10.30 6.46 19.37
N LYS A 151 9.62 6.98 20.39
CA LYS A 151 8.70 8.12 20.27
C LYS A 151 9.46 9.42 20.12
#